data_AF-A0A382WHW5-F1
#
_entry.id   AF-A0A382WHW5-F1
#
_cell.length_a   1.000
_cell.length_b   1.000
_cell.length_c   1.000
_cell.angle_alpha   90.00
_cell.angle_beta   90.00
_cell.angle_gamma   90.00
#
_symmetry.space_group_name_H-M   'P 1'
#
loop_
_entity.id
_entity.type
_entity.pdbx_description
1 polymer ?
#
loop_
_entity_poly.entity_id
_entity_poly.type
_entity_poly.pdbx_seq_one_letter_code
_entity_poly.pdbx_strand_id
1 'polypeptide(L)'
;RTIVFEAFPNQDGAILQMGLIKVPRINRDGFAIVDGQHRQLGFSLLLNETSNDLNDAKQAVFDANNRGESKELVNELSKKVTKLEQLQERLDRESAAIDLLIEDDSARARQVFVDVATYAVGVPKSVTTRFDLRKVVHRALGEFLSSKNLHPILDGRVDHYNDSVTGTTNVNIISADKVADLIRISNKGIGGKFGKADERKAAAGTSLTEADLVATTTAFFNVLLDSFPEMQALVAGNMTAHELRSESLLGSVTMLRVLAGVYYKLQENGLSDPAII
;
A
#
# COMPACT_ATOMS: atom_id res chain seq x y z
N ARG A 1 -23.11 10.69 -8.53
CA ARG A 1 -22.91 11.89 -9.39
C ARG A 1 -21.46 11.86 -9.86
N THR A 2 -21.26 11.91 -11.17
CA THR A 2 -19.97 11.74 -11.84
C THR A 2 -19.16 13.04 -11.81
N ILE A 3 -17.84 12.96 -12.00
CA ILE A 3 -16.97 14.12 -12.24
C ILE A 3 -17.48 14.84 -13.49
N VAL A 4 -17.58 16.17 -13.42
CA VAL A 4 -18.01 17.00 -14.56
C VAL A 4 -16.89 17.98 -14.88
N PHE A 5 -16.43 17.99 -16.13
CA PHE A 5 -15.57 19.03 -16.66
C PHE A 5 -16.45 20.06 -17.39
N GLU A 6 -16.34 21.32 -16.98
CA GLU A 6 -16.99 22.45 -17.65
C GLU A 6 -15.92 23.27 -18.36
N ALA A 7 -15.85 23.14 -19.69
CA ALA A 7 -14.97 23.97 -20.50
C ALA A 7 -15.35 25.45 -20.38
N PHE A 8 -14.36 26.34 -20.37
CA PHE A 8 -14.61 27.76 -20.50
C PHE A 8 -15.20 28.09 -21.89
N PRO A 9 -16.05 29.13 -21.99
CA PRO A 9 -16.71 29.46 -23.25
C PRO A 9 -15.70 29.78 -24.39
N ASN A 10 -16.16 29.58 -25.63
CA ASN A 10 -15.42 29.83 -26.88
C ASN A 10 -14.20 28.92 -27.13
N GLN A 11 -14.29 27.64 -26.76
CA GLN A 11 -13.22 26.64 -27.00
C GLN A 11 -13.72 25.42 -27.82
N ASP A 12 -14.84 25.55 -28.51
CA ASP A 12 -15.42 24.47 -29.30
C ASP A 12 -14.50 24.06 -30.47
N GLY A 13 -14.12 22.78 -30.49
CA GLY A 13 -13.25 22.20 -31.52
C GLY A 13 -11.74 22.32 -31.26
N ALA A 14 -11.30 22.89 -30.14
CA ALA A 14 -9.89 22.90 -29.76
C ALA A 14 -9.41 21.53 -29.27
N ILE A 15 -8.21 21.11 -29.69
CA ILE A 15 -7.56 19.86 -29.24
C ILE A 15 -7.27 19.90 -27.73
N LEU A 16 -7.06 21.11 -27.18
CA LEU A 16 -6.86 21.38 -25.76
C LEU A 16 -8.00 22.27 -25.27
N GLN A 17 -8.74 21.81 -24.25
CA GLN A 17 -9.81 22.57 -23.61
C GLN A 17 -9.40 22.96 -22.18
N MET A 18 -9.54 24.23 -21.85
CA MET A 18 -9.37 24.76 -20.50
C MET A 18 -10.73 24.89 -19.83
N GLY A 19 -10.84 24.51 -18.56
CA GLY A 19 -12.11 24.49 -17.86
C GLY A 19 -11.99 24.15 -16.38
N LEU A 20 -13.14 23.95 -15.74
CA LEU A 20 -13.26 23.71 -14.31
C LEU A 20 -13.75 22.28 -14.07
N ILE A 21 -13.00 21.51 -13.30
CA ILE A 21 -13.39 20.15 -12.89
C ILE A 21 -14.16 20.23 -11.58
N LYS A 22 -15.43 19.82 -11.61
CA LYS A 22 -16.29 19.73 -10.43
C LYS A 22 -16.30 18.31 -9.90
N VAL A 23 -15.77 18.13 -8.69
CA VAL A 23 -15.73 16.84 -7.99
C VAL A 23 -16.77 16.83 -6.85
N PRO A 24 -17.78 15.94 -6.88
CA PRO A 24 -18.81 15.89 -5.83
C PRO A 24 -18.24 15.40 -4.49
N ARG A 25 -18.26 16.27 -3.47
CA ARG A 25 -17.70 16.03 -2.13
C ARG A 25 -18.25 14.82 -1.37
N ILE A 26 -19.45 14.34 -1.73
CA ILE A 26 -20.10 13.20 -1.07
C ILE A 26 -19.43 11.87 -1.41
N ASN A 27 -18.62 11.81 -2.48
CA ASN A 27 -17.99 10.57 -2.94
C ASN A 27 -16.49 10.54 -2.59
N ARG A 28 -16.13 10.70 -1.30
CA ARG A 28 -14.74 10.67 -0.84
C ARG A 28 -14.00 9.37 -1.20
N ASP A 29 -14.73 8.26 -1.31
CA ASP A 29 -14.14 6.96 -1.67
C ASP A 29 -14.01 6.76 -3.19
N GLY A 30 -14.68 7.59 -4.00
CA GLY A 30 -14.64 7.51 -5.46
C GLY A 30 -13.49 8.32 -6.09
N PHE A 31 -12.75 9.08 -5.29
CA PHE A 31 -11.62 9.88 -5.75
C PHE A 31 -10.39 9.58 -4.88
N ALA A 32 -9.49 8.76 -5.41
CA ALA A 32 -8.23 8.42 -4.75
C ALA A 32 -7.07 9.13 -5.44
N ILE A 33 -6.24 9.83 -4.67
CA ILE A 33 -4.94 10.29 -5.16
C ILE A 33 -4.04 9.06 -5.21
N VAL A 34 -3.76 8.59 -6.42
CA VAL A 34 -2.98 7.37 -6.63
C VAL A 34 -1.48 7.62 -6.48
N ASP A 35 -0.99 8.77 -6.95
CA ASP A 35 0.38 9.25 -6.78
C ASP A 35 0.42 10.78 -6.86
N GLY A 36 1.46 11.39 -6.28
CA GLY A 36 1.66 12.84 -6.25
C GLY A 36 1.95 13.39 -4.86
N GLN A 37 1.96 12.58 -3.81
CA GLN A 37 2.20 13.04 -2.43
C GLN A 37 3.56 13.73 -2.27
N HIS A 38 4.62 13.17 -2.88
CA HIS A 38 5.95 13.80 -2.89
C HIS A 38 5.98 15.12 -3.66
N ARG A 39 5.20 15.23 -4.76
CA ARG A 39 5.08 16.46 -5.54
C ARG A 39 4.32 17.53 -4.76
N GLN A 40 3.21 17.15 -4.12
CA GLN A 40 2.44 18.04 -3.26
C GLN A 40 3.29 18.54 -2.08
N LEU A 41 4.01 17.63 -1.41
CA LEU A 41 4.90 18.00 -0.30
C LEU A 41 6.04 18.89 -0.79
N GLY A 42 6.71 18.53 -1.88
CA GLY A 42 7.80 19.32 -2.45
C GLY A 42 7.36 20.73 -2.83
N PHE A 43 6.18 20.87 -3.44
CA PHE A 43 5.61 22.18 -3.78
C PHE A 43 5.28 23.00 -2.53
N SER A 44 4.70 22.36 -1.49
CA SER A 44 4.45 23.02 -0.21
C SER A 44 5.73 23.47 0.49
N LEU A 45 6.78 22.64 0.50
CA LEU A 45 8.07 22.99 1.07
C LEU A 45 8.70 24.15 0.30
N LEU A 46 8.74 24.08 -1.02
CA LEU A 46 9.27 25.14 -1.87
C LEU A 46 8.55 26.49 -1.66
N LEU A 47 7.22 26.49 -1.56
CA LEU A 47 6.45 27.71 -1.29
C LEU A 47 6.76 28.29 0.09
N ASN A 48 6.85 27.43 1.11
CA ASN A 48 7.15 27.85 2.48
C ASN A 48 8.59 28.38 2.60
N GLU A 49 9.56 27.67 2.05
CA GLU A 49 10.97 28.09 2.03
C GLU A 49 11.14 29.40 1.26
N THR A 50 10.57 29.51 0.06
CA THR A 50 10.64 30.75 -0.74
C THR A 50 10.01 31.93 0.00
N SER A 51 8.88 31.71 0.69
CA SER A 51 8.22 32.77 1.48
C SER A 51 9.07 33.20 2.68
N ASN A 52 9.67 32.25 3.40
CA ASN A 52 10.56 32.53 4.52
C ASN A 52 11.82 33.28 4.05
N ASP A 53 12.49 32.77 3.02
CA ASP A 53 13.69 33.39 2.44
C ASP A 53 13.42 34.80 1.93
N LEU A 54 12.22 35.04 1.36
CA LEU A 54 11.82 36.36 0.88
C LEU A 54 11.63 37.34 2.04
N ASN A 55 10.98 36.90 3.13
CA ASN A 55 10.81 37.71 4.33
C ASN A 55 12.17 38.06 4.96
N ASP A 56 13.06 37.07 5.09
CA ASP A 56 14.41 37.28 5.63
C ASP A 56 15.24 38.22 4.76
N ALA A 57 15.17 38.07 3.42
CA ALA A 57 15.87 38.96 2.49
C ALA A 57 15.33 40.40 2.55
N LYS A 58 14.00 40.57 2.66
CA LYS A 58 13.38 41.90 2.84
C LYS A 58 13.79 42.55 4.15
N GLN A 59 13.83 41.78 5.24
CA GLN A 59 14.30 42.28 6.53
C GLN A 59 15.78 42.68 6.47
N ALA A 60 16.62 41.89 5.82
CA ALA A 60 18.04 42.22 5.64
C ALA A 60 18.26 43.53 4.86
N VAL A 61 17.46 43.78 3.80
CA VAL A 61 17.48 45.06 3.07
C VAL A 61 17.04 46.22 3.98
N PHE A 62 15.97 46.04 4.77
CA PHE A 62 15.49 47.07 5.70
C PHE A 62 16.55 47.41 6.75
N ASP A 63 17.17 46.41 7.36
CA ASP A 63 18.21 46.60 8.37
C ASP A 63 19.47 47.26 7.79
N ALA A 64 19.91 46.85 6.59
CA ALA A 64 21.06 47.45 5.92
C ALA A 64 20.83 48.94 5.58
N ASN A 65 19.62 49.29 5.15
CA ASN A 65 19.23 50.69 4.93
C ASN A 65 19.22 51.49 6.24
N ASN A 66 18.69 50.93 7.33
CA ASN A 66 18.64 51.61 8.63
C ASN A 66 20.01 51.78 9.29
N ARG A 67 20.92 50.82 9.09
CA ARG A 67 22.30 50.89 9.60
C ARG A 67 23.22 51.78 8.76
N GLY A 68 22.75 52.28 7.61
CA GLY A 68 23.56 53.12 6.72
C GLY A 68 24.72 52.36 6.06
N GLU A 69 24.51 51.07 5.78
CA GLU A 69 25.51 50.21 5.13
C GLU A 69 25.83 50.68 3.69
N SER A 70 26.88 50.11 3.09
CA SER A 70 27.30 50.48 1.75
C SER A 70 26.21 50.26 0.70
N LYS A 71 26.16 51.14 -0.31
CA LYS A 71 25.20 51.03 -1.42
C LYS A 71 25.39 49.73 -2.21
N GLU A 72 26.61 49.23 -2.27
CA GLU A 72 26.93 47.94 -2.90
C GLU A 72 26.23 46.79 -2.19
N LEU A 73 26.28 46.74 -0.85
CA LEU A 73 25.64 45.70 -0.04
C LEU A 73 24.11 45.75 -0.15
N VAL A 74 23.53 46.96 -0.07
CA VAL A 74 22.07 47.14 -0.23
C VAL A 74 21.61 46.69 -1.63
N ASN A 75 22.38 46.99 -2.68
CA ASN A 75 22.08 46.55 -4.03
C ASN A 75 22.19 45.02 -4.19
N GLU A 76 23.17 44.38 -3.55
CA GLU A 76 23.32 42.93 -3.57
C GLU A 76 22.13 42.23 -2.90
N LEU A 77 21.74 42.68 -1.71
CA LEU A 77 20.58 42.17 -0.98
C LEU A 77 19.27 42.41 -1.75
N SER A 78 19.11 43.59 -2.37
CA SER A 78 17.95 43.91 -3.19
C SER A 78 17.84 42.99 -4.41
N LYS A 79 18.98 42.63 -5.05
CA LYS A 79 18.98 41.63 -6.13
C LYS A 79 18.51 40.26 -5.67
N LYS A 80 18.82 39.86 -4.43
CA LYS A 80 18.33 38.61 -3.84
C LYS A 80 16.81 38.63 -3.67
N VAL A 81 16.24 39.75 -3.19
CA VAL A 81 14.78 39.95 -3.11
C VAL A 81 14.15 39.84 -4.48
N THR A 82 14.67 40.54 -5.49
CA THR A 82 14.13 40.48 -6.86
C THR A 82 14.12 39.06 -7.43
N LYS A 83 15.16 38.27 -7.18
CA LYS A 83 15.22 36.87 -7.62
C LYS A 83 14.14 36.00 -6.96
N LEU A 84 13.90 36.18 -5.66
CA LEU A 84 12.89 35.43 -4.93
C LEU A 84 11.47 35.83 -5.34
N GLU A 85 11.22 37.12 -5.61
CA GLU A 85 9.94 37.60 -6.15
C GLU A 85 9.68 37.04 -7.57
N GLN A 86 10.70 37.00 -8.43
CA GLN A 86 10.60 36.36 -9.75
C GLN A 86 10.31 34.86 -9.65
N LEU A 87 10.92 34.16 -8.67
CA LEU A 87 10.63 32.75 -8.43
C LEU A 87 9.18 32.56 -7.98
N GLN A 88 8.68 33.39 -7.07
CA GLN A 88 7.29 33.35 -6.60
C GLN A 88 6.31 33.59 -7.75
N GLU A 89 6.54 34.61 -8.58
CA GLU A 89 5.73 34.86 -9.78
C GLU A 89 5.77 33.71 -10.78
N ARG A 90 6.92 33.04 -10.92
CA ARG A 90 7.03 31.86 -11.79
C ARG A 90 6.18 30.72 -11.25
N LEU A 91 6.28 30.42 -9.95
CA LEU A 91 5.52 29.35 -9.30
C LEU A 91 4.00 29.58 -9.37
N ASP A 92 3.56 30.84 -9.31
CA ASP A 92 2.14 31.22 -9.44
C ASP A 92 1.58 30.95 -10.85
N ARG A 93 2.45 30.90 -11.86
CA ARG A 93 2.09 30.64 -13.26
C ARG A 93 2.37 29.20 -13.71
N GLU A 94 3.08 28.44 -12.90
CA GLU A 94 3.36 27.04 -13.20
C GLU A 94 2.09 26.20 -13.05
N SER A 95 1.96 25.20 -13.92
CA SER A 95 0.84 24.25 -13.88
C SER A 95 1.40 22.84 -13.83
N ALA A 96 0.69 21.96 -13.11
CA ALA A 96 1.00 20.56 -13.05
C ALA A 96 0.03 19.77 -13.92
N ALA A 97 0.57 18.87 -14.74
CA ALA A 97 -0.26 17.89 -15.43
C ALA A 97 -0.85 16.90 -14.40
N ILE A 98 -2.16 16.69 -14.48
CA ILE A 98 -2.89 15.71 -13.69
C ILE A 98 -3.49 14.71 -14.66
N ASP A 99 -3.10 13.45 -14.54
CA ASP A 99 -3.71 12.35 -15.27
C ASP A 99 -4.92 11.85 -14.47
N LEU A 100 -6.09 11.88 -15.10
CA LEU A 100 -7.33 11.36 -14.52
C LEU A 100 -7.66 10.03 -15.19
N LEU A 101 -7.58 8.96 -14.40
CA LEU A 101 -8.09 7.66 -14.81
C LEU A 101 -9.48 7.45 -14.21
N ILE A 102 -10.46 7.19 -15.08
CA ILE A 102 -11.80 6.78 -14.68
C ILE A 102 -11.89 5.27 -14.92
N GLU A 103 -12.12 4.51 -13.85
CA GLU A 103 -12.29 3.07 -13.91
C GLU A 103 -13.54 2.68 -13.13
N ASP A 104 -14.47 2.01 -13.80
CA ASP A 104 -15.74 1.58 -13.21
C ASP A 104 -15.58 0.24 -12.45
N ASP A 105 -14.55 -0.54 -12.78
CA ASP A 105 -14.25 -1.81 -12.13
C ASP A 105 -13.27 -1.64 -10.97
N SER A 106 -13.76 -1.90 -9.75
CA SER A 106 -12.97 -1.80 -8.53
C SER A 106 -11.70 -2.67 -8.52
N ALA A 107 -11.69 -3.82 -9.20
CA ALA A 107 -10.52 -4.69 -9.26
C ALA A 107 -9.42 -4.09 -10.13
N ARG A 108 -9.80 -3.52 -11.28
CA ARG A 108 -8.88 -2.79 -12.16
C ARG A 108 -8.37 -1.51 -11.51
N ALA A 109 -9.23 -0.78 -10.81
CA ALA A 109 -8.83 0.41 -10.07
C ALA A 109 -7.75 0.10 -9.00
N ARG A 110 -7.91 -1.02 -8.26
CA ARG A 110 -6.89 -1.50 -7.30
C ARG A 110 -5.57 -1.87 -7.98
N GLN A 111 -5.62 -2.52 -9.15
CA GLN A 111 -4.41 -2.86 -9.90
C GLN A 111 -3.67 -1.61 -10.38
N VAL A 112 -4.39 -0.63 -10.93
CA VAL A 112 -3.82 0.68 -11.32
C VAL A 112 -3.11 1.33 -10.15
N PHE A 113 -3.74 1.31 -8.96
CA PHE A 113 -3.13 1.87 -7.77
C PHE A 113 -1.75 1.26 -7.49
N VAL A 114 -1.64 -0.08 -7.54
CA VAL A 114 -0.35 -0.77 -7.35
C VAL A 114 0.65 -0.43 -8.46
N ASP A 115 0.18 -0.37 -9.70
CA ASP A 115 1.05 -0.15 -10.86
C ASP A 115 1.72 1.21 -10.82
N VAL A 116 0.96 2.24 -10.44
CA VAL A 116 1.47 3.60 -10.25
C VAL A 116 2.30 3.68 -8.98
N ALA A 117 1.87 3.03 -7.89
CA ALA A 117 2.56 3.05 -6.61
C ALA A 117 3.85 2.21 -6.56
N THR A 118 4.17 1.45 -7.62
CA THR A 118 5.38 0.60 -7.67
C THR A 118 6.67 1.39 -7.42
N TYR A 119 6.67 2.70 -7.67
CA TYR A 119 7.79 3.60 -7.40
C TYR A 119 7.54 4.59 -6.25
N ALA A 120 6.37 4.54 -5.59
CA ALA A 120 6.02 5.42 -4.50
C ALA A 120 6.51 4.85 -3.16
N VAL A 121 7.31 5.62 -2.43
CA VAL A 121 7.66 5.30 -1.03
C VAL A 121 6.41 5.43 -0.16
N GLY A 122 6.10 4.40 0.62
CA GLY A 122 5.09 4.50 1.69
C GLY A 122 3.83 3.64 1.54
N VAL A 123 3.63 2.91 0.45
CA VAL A 123 2.52 1.95 0.36
C VAL A 123 2.88 0.64 1.11
N PRO A 124 2.10 0.24 2.14
CA PRO A 124 2.36 -1.00 2.87
C PRO A 124 2.29 -2.23 1.95
N LYS A 125 3.16 -3.21 2.19
CA LYS A 125 3.16 -4.49 1.47
C LYS A 125 1.82 -5.22 1.59
N SER A 126 1.13 -5.12 2.72
CA SER A 126 -0.21 -5.70 2.90
C SER A 126 -1.21 -5.17 1.89
N VAL A 127 -1.16 -3.86 1.60
CA VAL A 127 -2.03 -3.24 0.59
C VAL A 127 -1.63 -3.69 -0.81
N THR A 128 -0.34 -3.60 -1.14
CA THR A 128 0.19 -4.03 -2.44
C THR A 128 -0.12 -5.50 -2.73
N THR A 129 0.04 -6.39 -1.74
CA THR A 129 -0.22 -7.83 -1.87
C THR A 129 -1.69 -8.11 -2.17
N ARG A 130 -2.62 -7.37 -1.55
CA ARG A 130 -4.05 -7.55 -1.81
C ARG A 130 -4.50 -7.03 -3.17
N PHE A 131 -3.82 -6.00 -3.68
CA PHE A 131 -4.27 -5.26 -4.86
C PHE A 131 -3.56 -5.72 -6.14
N ASP A 132 -2.36 -6.31 -6.04
CA ASP A 132 -1.62 -6.88 -7.18
C ASP A 132 -2.20 -8.25 -7.59
N LEU A 133 -3.16 -8.24 -8.51
CA LEU A 133 -3.83 -9.43 -9.02
C LEU A 133 -3.02 -10.17 -10.10
N ARG A 134 -1.83 -9.67 -10.48
CA ARG A 134 -1.00 -10.33 -11.50
C ARG A 134 -0.37 -11.62 -11.00
N LYS A 135 -0.18 -11.75 -9.68
CA LYS A 135 0.47 -12.91 -9.07
C LYS A 135 -0.54 -13.93 -8.57
N VAL A 136 -0.35 -15.21 -8.90
CA VAL A 136 -1.24 -16.29 -8.49
C VAL A 136 -1.40 -16.39 -6.97
N VAL A 137 -0.31 -16.18 -6.21
CA VAL A 137 -0.36 -16.21 -4.74
C VAL A 137 -1.25 -15.10 -4.18
N HIS A 138 -1.25 -13.93 -4.80
CA HIS A 138 -2.08 -12.80 -4.37
C HIS A 138 -3.55 -12.99 -4.74
N ARG A 139 -3.83 -13.57 -5.92
CA ARG A 139 -5.19 -13.98 -6.28
C ARG A 139 -5.72 -15.05 -5.32
N ALA A 140 -4.90 -16.06 -5.02
CA ALA A 140 -5.21 -17.10 -4.04
C ALA A 140 -5.42 -16.51 -2.63
N LEU A 141 -4.66 -15.48 -2.22
CA LEU A 141 -4.90 -14.76 -0.97
C LEU A 141 -6.32 -14.17 -0.93
N GLY A 142 -6.74 -13.50 -2.02
CA GLY A 142 -8.08 -12.93 -2.13
C GLY A 142 -9.17 -13.99 -2.01
N GLU A 143 -8.96 -15.14 -2.64
CA GLU A 143 -9.87 -16.29 -2.56
C GLU A 143 -9.86 -16.96 -1.17
N PHE A 144 -8.70 -17.12 -0.54
CA PHE A 144 -8.53 -17.73 0.78
C PHE A 144 -9.18 -16.89 1.88
N LEU A 145 -9.09 -15.55 1.78
CA LEU A 145 -9.70 -14.63 2.73
C LEU A 145 -11.17 -14.29 2.38
N SER A 146 -11.73 -14.92 1.35
CA SER A 146 -13.15 -14.77 1.03
C SER A 146 -14.01 -15.50 2.06
N SER A 147 -15.24 -15.03 2.27
CA SER A 147 -16.19 -15.63 3.24
C SER A 147 -16.45 -17.13 3.03
N LYS A 148 -16.19 -17.65 1.82
CA LYS A 148 -16.37 -19.07 1.49
C LYS A 148 -15.23 -19.95 1.99
N ASN A 149 -14.00 -19.44 2.01
CA ASN A 149 -12.78 -20.22 2.28
C ASN A 149 -12.04 -19.75 3.54
N LEU A 150 -12.56 -18.73 4.24
CA LEU A 150 -11.92 -18.12 5.39
C LEU A 150 -11.75 -19.14 6.52
N HIS A 151 -10.49 -19.37 6.89
CA HIS A 151 -10.15 -20.31 7.95
C HIS A 151 -10.49 -19.73 9.35
N PRO A 152 -11.02 -20.51 10.31
CA PRO A 152 -11.43 -20.03 11.63
C PRO A 152 -10.34 -19.28 12.43
N ILE A 153 -9.08 -19.71 12.32
CA ILE A 153 -7.92 -19.03 12.94
C ILE A 153 -7.77 -17.59 12.45
N LEU A 154 -8.14 -17.31 11.18
CA LEU A 154 -7.93 -16.02 10.53
C LEU A 154 -9.17 -15.14 10.51
N ASP A 155 -10.34 -15.69 10.80
CA ASP A 155 -11.60 -14.92 10.77
C ASP A 155 -11.54 -13.73 11.73
N GLY A 156 -11.72 -12.52 11.20
CA GLY A 156 -11.60 -11.27 11.94
C GLY A 156 -10.21 -10.95 12.51
N ARG A 157 -9.15 -11.70 12.14
CA ARG A 157 -7.82 -11.61 12.76
C ARG A 157 -6.68 -11.33 11.76
N VAL A 158 -7.00 -10.81 10.58
CA VAL A 158 -6.03 -10.42 9.54
C VAL A 158 -5.98 -8.91 9.38
N ASP A 159 -4.78 -8.32 9.53
CA ASP A 159 -4.55 -6.92 9.22
C ASP A 159 -4.36 -6.73 7.71
N HIS A 160 -5.28 -6.01 7.08
CA HIS A 160 -5.25 -5.78 5.64
C HIS A 160 -4.45 -4.54 5.22
N TYR A 161 -4.01 -3.71 6.16
CA TYR A 161 -3.44 -2.39 5.89
C TYR A 161 -2.01 -2.24 6.39
N ASN A 162 -1.67 -2.83 7.54
CA ASN A 162 -0.35 -2.74 8.13
C ASN A 162 0.51 -3.96 7.81
N ASP A 163 1.83 -3.79 7.74
CA ASP A 163 2.80 -4.87 7.47
C ASP A 163 3.24 -5.61 8.74
N SER A 164 2.84 -5.09 9.90
CA SER A 164 3.16 -5.64 11.21
C SER A 164 1.97 -5.53 12.15
N VAL A 165 1.90 -6.49 13.08
CA VAL A 165 0.83 -6.59 14.07
C VAL A 165 1.47 -6.44 15.45
N THR A 166 1.30 -5.27 16.04
CA THR A 166 1.86 -4.90 17.34
C THR A 166 0.79 -4.31 18.26
N GLY A 167 1.10 -4.22 19.56
CA GLY A 167 0.22 -3.60 20.56
C GLY A 167 -0.79 -4.56 21.20
N THR A 168 -1.25 -4.18 22.39
CA THR A 168 -2.10 -4.97 23.30
C THR A 168 -3.55 -5.03 22.84
N THR A 169 -4.05 -3.98 22.19
CA THR A 169 -5.44 -3.85 21.73
C THR A 169 -5.68 -4.40 20.32
N ASN A 170 -4.61 -4.83 19.63
CA ASN A 170 -4.72 -5.32 18.27
C ASN A 170 -5.27 -6.75 18.25
N VAL A 171 -6.44 -6.91 17.64
CA VAL A 171 -7.16 -8.18 17.49
C VAL A 171 -6.56 -9.08 16.41
N ASN A 172 -5.76 -8.52 15.51
CA ASN A 172 -5.14 -9.28 14.44
C ASN A 172 -3.99 -10.14 15.00
N ILE A 173 -3.76 -11.30 14.39
CA ILE A 173 -2.60 -12.16 14.66
C ILE A 173 -1.55 -12.05 13.56
N ILE A 174 -1.97 -11.66 12.35
CA ILE A 174 -1.12 -11.68 11.16
C ILE A 174 -1.59 -10.62 10.16
N SER A 175 -0.68 -10.08 9.36
CA SER A 175 -1.01 -9.19 8.26
C SER A 175 -1.18 -9.94 6.93
N ALA A 176 -1.94 -9.34 6.00
CA ALA A 176 -2.29 -9.97 4.73
C ALA A 176 -1.07 -10.35 3.87
N ASP A 177 0.01 -9.55 3.89
CA ASP A 177 1.26 -9.90 3.20
C ASP A 177 1.92 -11.16 3.77
N LYS A 178 1.82 -11.37 5.09
CA LYS A 178 2.35 -12.57 5.75
C LYS A 178 1.49 -13.79 5.48
N VAL A 179 0.17 -13.64 5.35
CA VAL A 179 -0.72 -14.73 4.91
C VAL A 179 -0.35 -15.16 3.48
N ALA A 180 -0.10 -14.22 2.56
CA ALA A 180 0.40 -14.56 1.21
C ALA A 180 1.74 -15.29 1.26
N ASP A 181 2.63 -14.92 2.18
CA ASP A 181 3.87 -15.65 2.41
C ASP A 181 3.62 -17.09 2.92
N LEU A 182 2.64 -17.31 3.80
CA LEU A 182 2.27 -18.66 4.25
C LEU A 182 1.66 -19.49 3.10
N ILE A 183 0.85 -18.89 2.23
CA ILE A 183 0.35 -19.53 1.01
C ILE A 183 1.53 -19.98 0.15
N ARG A 184 2.49 -19.08 -0.10
CA ARG A 184 3.69 -19.41 -0.87
C ARG A 184 4.49 -20.56 -0.24
N ILE A 185 4.75 -20.48 1.07
CA ILE A 185 5.63 -21.43 1.78
C ILE A 185 4.97 -22.80 1.88
N SER A 186 3.68 -22.88 2.20
CA SER A 186 2.97 -24.17 2.26
C SER A 186 2.92 -24.89 0.91
N ASN A 187 3.05 -24.16 -0.21
CA ASN A 187 2.96 -24.72 -1.56
C ASN A 187 4.31 -24.91 -2.28
N LYS A 188 5.37 -24.17 -1.90
CA LYS A 188 6.70 -24.24 -2.55
C LYS A 188 7.86 -24.36 -1.57
N GLY A 189 7.59 -24.44 -0.27
CA GLY A 189 8.58 -24.44 0.80
C GLY A 189 9.18 -23.06 1.10
N ILE A 190 10.01 -22.99 2.14
CA ILE A 190 10.58 -21.73 2.69
C ILE A 190 11.32 -20.91 1.61
N GLY A 191 12.20 -21.56 0.86
CA GLY A 191 12.99 -20.93 -0.22
C GLY A 191 12.29 -20.86 -1.57
N GLY A 192 11.10 -21.45 -1.69
CA GLY A 192 10.37 -21.54 -2.95
C GLY A 192 9.85 -20.20 -3.45
N LYS A 193 9.92 -19.96 -4.76
CA LYS A 193 9.43 -18.75 -5.40
C LYS A 193 8.50 -19.10 -6.54
N PHE A 194 7.47 -18.28 -6.72
CA PHE A 194 6.59 -18.33 -7.89
C PHE A 194 7.21 -17.48 -8.99
N GLY A 195 7.56 -18.13 -10.10
CA GLY A 195 8.16 -17.49 -11.26
C GLY A 195 7.16 -17.31 -12.41
N LYS A 196 7.64 -16.71 -13.51
CA LYS A 196 6.83 -16.52 -14.72
C LYS A 196 6.23 -17.82 -15.27
N ALA A 197 6.91 -18.94 -15.08
CA ALA A 197 6.40 -20.25 -15.51
C ALA A 197 5.18 -20.70 -14.69
N ASP A 198 5.18 -20.45 -13.37
CA ASP A 198 4.03 -20.76 -12.51
C ASP A 198 2.83 -19.89 -12.87
N GLU A 199 3.05 -18.59 -13.11
CA GLU A 199 1.98 -17.67 -13.54
C GLU A 199 1.33 -18.09 -14.87
N ARG A 200 2.13 -18.56 -15.84
CA ARG A 200 1.59 -19.08 -17.10
C ARG A 200 0.77 -20.35 -16.90
N LYS A 201 1.22 -21.25 -16.02
CA LYS A 201 0.52 -22.51 -15.71
C LYS A 201 -0.80 -22.26 -15.00
N ALA A 202 -0.81 -21.32 -14.03
CA ALA A 202 -2.02 -20.88 -13.36
C ALA A 202 -3.02 -20.27 -14.35
N ALA A 203 -2.55 -19.35 -15.22
CA ALA A 203 -3.40 -18.73 -16.24
C ALA A 203 -3.96 -19.73 -17.27
N ALA A 204 -3.22 -20.80 -17.56
CA ALA A 204 -3.66 -21.86 -18.45
C ALA A 204 -4.56 -22.91 -17.77
N GLY A 205 -4.71 -22.87 -16.44
CA GLY A 205 -5.49 -23.85 -15.67
C GLY A 205 -4.94 -25.27 -15.71
N THR A 206 -3.70 -25.47 -16.16
CA THR A 206 -3.13 -26.80 -16.44
C THR A 206 -2.50 -27.46 -15.22
N SER A 207 -2.07 -26.65 -14.24
CA SER A 207 -1.45 -27.11 -13.00
C SER A 207 -1.27 -25.90 -12.08
N LEU A 208 -1.57 -26.01 -10.78
CA LEU A 208 -1.27 -24.99 -9.77
C LEU A 208 -2.23 -23.79 -9.85
N THR A 209 -3.52 -24.09 -9.73
CA THR A 209 -4.62 -23.11 -9.70
C THR A 209 -4.69 -22.39 -8.36
N GLU A 210 -5.38 -21.25 -8.31
CA GLU A 210 -5.67 -20.55 -7.06
C GLU A 210 -6.37 -21.47 -6.05
N ALA A 211 -7.29 -22.31 -6.51
CA ALA A 211 -7.99 -23.29 -5.69
C ALA A 211 -7.04 -24.34 -5.07
N ASP A 212 -6.03 -24.81 -5.80
CA ASP A 212 -5.04 -25.76 -5.28
C ASP A 212 -4.21 -25.13 -4.14
N LEU A 213 -3.85 -23.86 -4.31
CA LEU A 213 -3.11 -23.09 -3.31
C LEU A 213 -3.96 -22.90 -2.05
N VAL A 214 -5.22 -22.51 -2.22
CA VAL A 214 -6.19 -22.35 -1.14
C VAL A 214 -6.38 -23.66 -0.39
N ALA A 215 -6.58 -24.78 -1.08
CA ALA A 215 -6.77 -26.08 -0.47
C ALA A 215 -5.55 -26.51 0.37
N THR A 216 -4.35 -26.41 -0.20
CA THR A 216 -3.10 -26.77 0.48
C THR A 216 -2.85 -25.91 1.72
N THR A 217 -3.09 -24.60 1.63
CA THR A 217 -2.95 -23.70 2.76
C THR A 217 -4.02 -23.93 3.82
N THR A 218 -5.26 -24.26 3.42
CA THR A 218 -6.32 -24.64 4.36
C THR A 218 -5.94 -25.88 5.16
N ALA A 219 -5.41 -26.91 4.49
CA ALA A 219 -4.93 -28.13 5.16
C ALA A 219 -3.81 -27.83 6.18
N PHE A 220 -2.86 -26.95 5.82
CA PHE A 220 -1.85 -26.47 6.77
C PHE A 220 -2.47 -25.81 8.02
N PHE A 221 -3.45 -24.93 7.85
CA PHE A 221 -4.10 -24.27 8.99
C PHE A 221 -4.98 -25.22 9.81
N ASN A 222 -5.57 -26.25 9.20
CA ASN A 222 -6.27 -27.32 9.92
C ASN A 222 -5.31 -28.08 10.82
N VAL A 223 -4.14 -28.50 10.29
CA VAL A 223 -3.09 -29.14 11.10
C VAL A 223 -2.67 -28.24 12.26
N LEU A 224 -2.49 -26.93 12.04
CA LEU A 224 -2.21 -26.01 13.14
C LEU A 224 -3.32 -25.96 14.19
N LEU A 225 -4.59 -25.97 13.77
CA LEU A 225 -5.72 -25.94 14.67
C LEU A 225 -5.83 -27.23 15.49
N ASP A 226 -5.57 -28.37 14.85
CA ASP A 226 -5.70 -29.69 15.48
C ASP A 226 -4.53 -30.02 16.41
N SER A 227 -3.31 -29.58 16.06
CA SER A 227 -2.10 -29.88 16.83
C SER A 227 -1.86 -28.95 18.03
N PHE A 228 -2.40 -27.72 18.03
CA PHE A 228 -2.06 -26.71 19.05
C PHE A 228 -3.28 -26.22 19.84
N PRO A 229 -3.36 -26.52 21.15
CA PRO A 229 -4.45 -26.06 22.02
C PRO A 229 -4.62 -24.53 22.05
N GLU A 230 -3.53 -23.76 21.90
CA GLU A 230 -3.59 -22.30 21.88
C GLU A 230 -4.34 -21.77 20.65
N MET A 231 -4.26 -22.46 19.50
CA MET A 231 -5.04 -22.09 18.31
C MET A 231 -6.52 -22.40 18.50
N GLN A 232 -6.85 -23.51 19.17
CA GLN A 232 -8.22 -23.85 19.53
C GLN A 232 -8.80 -22.83 20.52
N ALA A 233 -8.00 -22.45 21.54
CA ALA A 233 -8.38 -21.43 22.50
C ALA A 233 -8.61 -20.06 21.85
N LEU A 234 -7.76 -19.68 20.88
CA LEU A 234 -7.94 -18.46 20.08
C LEU A 234 -9.26 -18.48 19.30
N VAL A 235 -9.56 -19.59 18.61
CA VAL A 235 -10.81 -19.74 17.83
C VAL A 235 -12.03 -19.73 18.74
N ALA A 236 -11.96 -20.39 19.89
CA ALA A 236 -13.03 -20.41 20.90
C ALA A 236 -13.24 -19.06 21.62
N GLY A 237 -12.32 -18.11 21.45
CA GLY A 237 -12.37 -16.79 22.12
C GLY A 237 -11.89 -16.83 23.58
N ASN A 238 -11.26 -17.93 24.00
CA ASN A 238 -10.67 -18.09 25.33
C ASN A 238 -9.26 -17.50 25.44
N MET A 239 -8.65 -17.14 24.31
CA MET A 239 -7.35 -16.49 24.22
C MET A 239 -7.43 -15.36 23.19
N THR A 240 -6.84 -14.21 23.53
CA THR A 240 -6.72 -13.06 22.64
C THR A 240 -5.50 -13.15 21.74
N ALA A 241 -5.50 -12.40 20.63
CA ALA A 241 -4.34 -12.28 19.76
C ALA A 241 -3.09 -11.69 20.45
N HIS A 242 -3.29 -10.88 21.50
CA HIS A 242 -2.18 -10.37 22.30
C HIS A 242 -1.58 -11.47 23.18
N GLU A 243 -2.42 -12.20 23.92
CA GLU A 243 -1.99 -13.32 24.78
C GLU A 243 -1.25 -14.39 23.97
N LEU A 244 -1.78 -14.75 22.79
CA LEU A 244 -1.10 -15.70 21.90
C LEU A 244 0.32 -15.24 21.52
N ARG A 245 0.52 -13.93 21.30
CA ARG A 245 1.84 -13.35 20.96
C ARG A 245 2.78 -13.25 22.16
N SER A 246 2.26 -13.07 23.37
CA SER A 246 3.08 -12.97 24.58
C SER A 246 3.42 -14.33 25.19
N GLU A 247 2.53 -15.32 25.05
CA GLU A 247 2.61 -16.59 25.78
C GLU A 247 3.05 -17.77 24.89
N SER A 248 2.88 -17.67 23.57
CA SER A 248 3.20 -18.76 22.65
C SER A 248 4.05 -18.31 21.46
N LEU A 249 4.96 -19.19 21.01
CA LEU A 249 5.69 -18.97 19.77
C LEU A 249 4.78 -18.98 18.53
N LEU A 250 3.56 -19.53 18.66
CA LEU A 250 2.55 -19.55 17.61
C LEU A 250 2.04 -18.16 17.23
N GLY A 251 2.15 -17.17 18.12
CA GLY A 251 1.88 -15.77 17.79
C GLY A 251 2.99 -15.12 16.95
N SER A 252 4.14 -15.78 16.76
CA SER A 252 5.24 -15.29 15.93
C SER A 252 5.05 -15.68 14.47
N VAL A 253 4.96 -14.68 13.59
CA VAL A 253 4.93 -14.88 12.13
C VAL A 253 6.14 -15.69 11.64
N THR A 254 7.31 -15.50 12.26
CA THR A 254 8.51 -16.28 11.92
C THR A 254 8.31 -17.76 12.21
N MET A 255 7.69 -18.09 13.34
CA MET A 255 7.40 -19.49 13.68
C MET A 255 6.38 -20.09 12.73
N LEU A 256 5.30 -19.36 12.43
CA LEU A 256 4.29 -19.81 11.46
C LEU A 256 4.90 -20.11 10.08
N ARG A 257 5.89 -19.32 9.63
CA ARG A 257 6.63 -19.59 8.39
C ARG A 257 7.48 -20.86 8.46
N VAL A 258 8.12 -21.11 9.60
CA VAL A 258 8.88 -22.36 9.82
C VAL A 258 7.94 -23.55 9.78
N LEU A 259 6.82 -23.50 10.49
CA LEU A 259 5.81 -24.55 10.52
C LEU A 259 5.22 -24.84 9.13
N ALA A 260 4.88 -23.80 8.36
CA ALA A 260 4.45 -23.96 6.96
C ALA A 260 5.53 -24.64 6.10
N GLY A 261 6.80 -24.33 6.35
CA GLY A 261 7.93 -24.94 5.67
C GLY A 261 8.12 -26.41 6.02
N VAL A 262 7.99 -26.75 7.30
CA VAL A 262 8.01 -28.13 7.79
C VAL A 262 6.85 -28.92 7.20
N TYR A 263 5.64 -28.37 7.26
CA TYR A 263 4.44 -28.97 6.64
C TYR A 263 4.68 -29.31 5.16
N TYR A 264 5.18 -28.35 4.37
CA TYR A 264 5.53 -28.60 2.97
C TYR A 264 6.53 -29.76 2.81
N LYS A 265 7.56 -29.83 3.66
CA LYS A 265 8.57 -30.90 3.61
C LYS A 265 8.03 -32.27 4.00
N LEU A 266 7.12 -32.33 4.96
CA LEU A 266 6.48 -33.58 5.35
C LEU A 266 5.56 -34.10 4.23
N GLN A 267 4.81 -33.21 3.58
CA GLN A 267 4.00 -33.52 2.40
C GLN A 267 4.87 -33.99 1.22
N GLU A 268 6.00 -33.33 0.95
CA GLU A 268 6.96 -33.74 -0.08
C GLU A 268 7.53 -35.15 0.18
N ASN A 269 7.65 -35.54 1.46
CA ASN A 269 8.07 -36.88 1.87
C ASN A 269 6.91 -37.91 1.88
N GLY A 270 5.70 -37.52 1.47
CA GLY A 270 4.55 -38.41 1.34
C GLY A 270 3.74 -38.64 2.61
N LEU A 271 3.92 -37.81 3.66
CA LEU A 271 3.10 -37.88 4.87
C LEU A 271 1.74 -37.20 4.64
N SER A 272 0.67 -37.85 5.09
CA SER A 272 -0.68 -37.28 5.08
C SER A 272 -0.94 -36.41 6.31
N ASP A 273 -1.93 -35.53 6.26
CA ASP A 273 -2.24 -34.60 7.36
C ASP A 273 -2.45 -35.29 8.72
N PRO A 274 -3.18 -36.44 8.83
CA PRO A 274 -3.32 -37.14 10.10
C PRO A 274 -2.02 -37.72 10.65
N ALA A 275 -0.99 -37.90 9.81
CA ALA A 275 0.33 -38.36 10.24
C ALA A 275 1.27 -37.21 10.63
N ILE A 276 0.86 -35.96 10.38
CA ILE A 276 1.61 -34.74 10.75
C ILE A 276 1.14 -34.22 12.12
N ILE A 277 -0.12 -34.47 12.49
CA ILE A 277 -0.69 -34.16 13.81
C ILE A 277 -0.11 -35.08 14.88
#